data_AF-A0A7V0MNB5-F1
#
_entry.id   AF-A0A7V0MNB5-F1
#
_cell.length_a   1.000
_cell.length_b   1.000
_cell.length_c   1.000
_cell.angle_alpha   90.00
_cell.angle_beta   90.00
_cell.angle_gamma   90.00
#
_symmetry.space_group_name_H-M   'P 1'
#
loop_
_entity.id
_entity.type
_entity.pdbx_description
1 polymer ?
#
loop_
_entity_poly.entity_id
_entity_poly.type
_entity_poly.pdbx_seq_one_letter_code
_entity_poly.pdbx_strand_id
1 'polypeptide(L)'
;MIKRCVQNNRLVYYMRRADSVFWEQHWKRHFPSDIHRRAKHGKLGDFERPFAKWLPRRGCILEAGCGLGQLVLALQVRGYEVEGVEWAEEIVRTVKNLHPNLPIRVGDVRKLDVPDNYYAGYISLGVMEHSREGPEAYLKEAHRVLQPGGILLASVPHFHALRRLKARLGFYRDNTEGLEFYQYAFLPDEFCDIVEACGFKILEIFYYDPFKGIRDEIEIPLLRWLLNHRFISRGLAKLLNILPYANRFGHMFLVVAQASK
;
A
#
# COMPACT_ATOMS: atom_id res chain seq x y z
N MET A 1 -8.13 20.01 2.33
CA MET A 1 -7.86 19.86 0.87
C MET A 1 -6.44 19.34 0.73
N ILE A 2 -6.20 18.33 -0.11
CA ILE A 2 -4.84 17.78 -0.32
C ILE A 2 -4.05 18.75 -1.21
N LYS A 3 -2.85 19.11 -0.79
CA LYS A 3 -1.89 19.93 -1.55
C LYS A 3 -0.70 19.10 -1.99
N ARG A 4 -0.13 19.40 -3.16
CA ARG A 4 0.95 18.62 -3.78
C ARG A 4 2.10 19.49 -4.22
N CYS A 5 3.31 19.07 -3.91
CA CYS A 5 4.53 19.65 -4.47
C CYS A 5 5.58 18.58 -4.76
N VAL A 6 6.55 18.91 -5.62
CA VAL A 6 7.66 18.00 -5.93
C VAL A 6 8.87 18.37 -5.09
N GLN A 7 9.44 17.39 -4.40
CA GLN A 7 10.65 17.55 -3.58
C GLN A 7 11.52 16.32 -3.76
N ASN A 8 12.83 16.51 -4.00
CA ASN A 8 13.80 15.42 -4.13
C ASN A 8 13.33 14.29 -5.06
N ASN A 9 12.79 14.66 -6.24
CA ASN A 9 12.27 13.72 -7.25
C ASN A 9 11.05 12.87 -6.80
N ARG A 10 10.45 13.19 -5.66
CA ARG A 10 9.19 12.62 -5.18
C ARG A 10 8.05 13.60 -5.39
N LEU A 11 6.84 13.07 -5.58
CA LEU A 11 5.63 13.86 -5.40
C LEU A 11 5.21 13.76 -3.93
N VAL A 12 5.13 14.90 -3.25
CA VAL A 12 4.83 14.97 -1.82
C VAL A 12 3.43 15.53 -1.63
N TYR A 13 2.68 14.89 -0.74
CA TYR A 13 1.32 15.25 -0.40
C TYR A 13 1.28 15.88 0.99
N TYR A 14 0.58 17.00 1.10
CA TYR A 14 0.38 17.76 2.34
C TYR A 14 -1.10 17.89 2.64
N MET A 15 -1.47 17.59 3.88
CA MET A 15 -2.84 17.75 4.39
C MET A 15 -2.80 17.78 5.93
N ARG A 16 -3.06 16.64 6.56
CA ARG A 16 -2.96 16.39 8.00
C ARG A 16 -2.04 15.19 8.16
N ARG A 17 -1.29 15.14 9.27
CA ARG A 17 -0.43 14.02 9.62
C ARG A 17 -1.20 12.69 9.62
N ALA A 18 -0.57 11.66 9.07
CA ALA A 18 -1.08 10.28 9.05
C ALA A 18 -0.74 9.54 10.36
N ASP A 19 -1.22 10.08 11.50
CA ASP A 19 -1.07 9.46 12.81
C ASP A 19 -2.17 8.41 13.10
N SER A 20 -2.09 7.74 14.26
CA SER A 20 -3.08 6.73 14.65
C SER A 20 -4.50 7.29 14.65
N VAL A 21 -4.72 8.50 15.20
CA VAL A 21 -6.03 9.16 15.26
C VAL A 21 -6.57 9.43 13.85
N PHE A 22 -5.73 9.85 12.92
CA PHE A 22 -6.10 10.02 11.52
C PHE A 22 -6.59 8.70 10.91
N TRP A 23 -5.87 7.60 11.12
CA TRP A 23 -6.24 6.29 10.57
C TRP A 23 -7.52 5.74 11.20
N GLU A 24 -7.71 5.93 12.50
CA GLU A 24 -8.97 5.58 13.17
C GLU A 24 -10.17 6.27 12.52
N GLN A 25 -10.08 7.59 12.30
CA GLN A 25 -11.13 8.36 11.65
C GLN A 25 -11.33 7.96 10.19
N HIS A 26 -10.22 7.73 9.47
CA HIS A 26 -10.24 7.32 8.07
C HIS A 26 -10.99 5.99 7.90
N TRP A 27 -10.61 4.97 8.65
CA TRP A 27 -11.21 3.64 8.55
C TRP A 27 -12.63 3.59 9.10
N LYS A 28 -12.96 4.30 10.18
CA LYS A 28 -14.35 4.42 10.66
C LYS A 28 -15.29 4.98 9.58
N ARG A 29 -14.84 5.97 8.80
CA ARG A 29 -15.62 6.55 7.70
C ARG A 29 -15.74 5.62 6.48
N HIS A 30 -14.76 4.74 6.30
CA HIS A 30 -14.68 3.83 5.15
C HIS A 30 -14.89 2.36 5.56
N PHE A 31 -15.72 2.11 6.57
CA PHE A 31 -16.13 0.77 6.99
C PHE A 31 -17.49 0.39 6.36
N PRO A 32 -17.56 -0.10 5.11
CA PRO A 32 -18.79 -0.63 4.56
C PRO A 32 -19.13 -1.97 5.24
N SER A 33 -20.43 -2.23 5.42
CA SER A 33 -20.95 -3.44 6.06
C SER A 33 -20.52 -4.74 5.38
N ASP A 34 -20.07 -4.68 4.12
CA ASP A 34 -19.66 -5.83 3.31
C ASP A 34 -18.15 -5.89 3.05
N ILE A 35 -17.32 -5.15 3.80
CA ILE A 35 -15.88 -5.04 3.56
C ILE A 35 -15.16 -6.40 3.53
N HIS A 36 -15.59 -7.34 4.38
CA HIS A 36 -15.04 -8.70 4.44
C HIS A 36 -15.72 -9.70 3.50
N ARG A 37 -16.78 -9.33 2.76
CA ARG A 37 -17.53 -10.29 1.91
C ARG A 37 -16.62 -10.98 0.90
N ARG A 38 -15.74 -10.23 0.25
CA ARG A 38 -14.77 -10.78 -0.72
C ARG A 38 -13.69 -11.60 -0.03
N ALA A 39 -13.17 -11.10 1.09
CA ALA A 39 -12.14 -11.76 1.88
C ALA A 39 -12.59 -13.14 2.40
N LYS A 40 -13.85 -13.29 2.83
CA LYS A 40 -14.44 -14.58 3.23
C LYS A 40 -14.43 -15.65 2.12
N HIS A 41 -14.32 -15.23 0.86
CA HIS A 41 -14.19 -16.13 -0.31
C HIS A 41 -12.74 -16.16 -0.84
N GLY A 42 -11.79 -15.75 -0.01
CA GLY A 42 -10.38 -15.61 -0.36
C GLY A 42 -10.06 -14.43 -1.27
N LYS A 43 -10.92 -13.90 -2.14
CA LYS A 43 -10.52 -12.93 -3.21
C LYS A 43 -9.46 -11.86 -2.81
N LEU A 44 -8.30 -11.87 -3.50
CA LEU A 44 -7.14 -10.97 -3.24
C LEU A 44 -7.14 -9.71 -4.13
N GLY A 45 -8.03 -9.63 -5.12
CA GLY A 45 -8.09 -8.48 -6.03
C GLY A 45 -6.85 -8.38 -6.91
N ASP A 46 -6.22 -7.21 -6.95
CA ASP A 46 -5.04 -6.96 -7.80
C ASP A 46 -3.81 -7.76 -7.36
N PHE A 47 -3.84 -8.34 -6.15
CA PHE A 47 -2.74 -9.08 -5.57
C PHE A 47 -2.76 -10.60 -5.86
N GLU A 48 -3.77 -11.13 -6.57
CA GLU A 48 -3.85 -12.58 -6.87
C GLU A 48 -2.56 -13.09 -7.54
N ARG A 49 -2.06 -12.38 -8.57
CA ARG A 49 -0.86 -12.77 -9.31
C ARG A 49 0.44 -12.68 -8.48
N PRO A 50 0.80 -11.52 -7.89
CA PRO A 50 2.05 -11.44 -7.12
C PRO A 50 2.04 -12.42 -5.95
N PHE A 51 0.90 -12.61 -5.28
CA PHE A 51 0.84 -13.46 -4.09
C PHE A 51 0.90 -14.94 -4.45
N ALA A 52 0.20 -15.38 -5.51
CA ALA A 52 0.30 -16.75 -5.98
C ALA A 52 1.72 -17.13 -6.44
N LYS A 53 2.48 -16.16 -6.97
CA LYS A 53 3.84 -16.38 -7.45
C LYS A 53 4.89 -16.33 -6.33
N TRP A 54 4.74 -15.39 -5.39
CA TRP A 54 5.83 -15.01 -4.49
C TRP A 54 5.56 -15.23 -3.01
N LEU A 55 4.30 -15.32 -2.53
CA LEU A 55 4.08 -15.58 -1.11
C LEU A 55 4.51 -17.00 -0.74
N PRO A 56 5.35 -17.16 0.32
CA PRO A 56 5.73 -18.47 0.80
C PRO A 56 4.52 -19.30 1.22
N ARG A 57 4.53 -20.58 0.89
CA ARG A 57 3.48 -21.53 1.30
C ARG A 57 3.70 -22.13 2.68
N ARG A 58 4.87 -21.93 3.28
CA ARG A 58 5.26 -22.43 4.59
C ARG A 58 5.86 -21.30 5.42
N GLY A 59 5.64 -21.36 6.72
CA GLY A 59 6.06 -20.33 7.67
C GLY A 59 5.03 -19.20 7.78
N CYS A 60 5.15 -18.45 8.88
CA CYS A 60 4.25 -17.36 9.20
C CYS A 60 4.51 -16.13 8.31
N ILE A 61 3.44 -15.48 7.88
CA ILE A 61 3.45 -14.23 7.09
C ILE A 61 2.91 -13.10 7.96
N LEU A 62 3.54 -11.93 7.87
CA LEU A 62 3.02 -10.70 8.47
C LEU A 62 2.39 -9.80 7.41
N GLU A 63 1.18 -9.30 7.66
CA GLU A 63 0.65 -8.10 7.04
C GLU A 63 0.88 -6.89 7.97
N ALA A 64 1.87 -6.06 7.64
CA ALA A 64 2.25 -4.87 8.37
C ALA A 64 1.42 -3.65 7.91
N GLY A 65 0.60 -3.12 8.80
CA GLY A 65 -0.42 -2.11 8.53
C GLY A 65 -1.69 -2.75 7.94
N CYS A 66 -2.23 -3.76 8.61
CA CYS A 66 -3.31 -4.59 8.06
C CYS A 66 -4.68 -3.91 8.03
N GLY A 67 -4.85 -2.72 8.62
CA GLY A 67 -6.10 -1.99 8.66
C GLY A 67 -7.26 -2.85 9.16
N LEU A 68 -8.29 -3.00 8.32
CA LEU A 68 -9.49 -3.79 8.67
C LEU A 68 -9.32 -5.31 8.47
N GLY A 69 -8.10 -5.79 8.22
CA GLY A 69 -7.74 -7.21 8.21
C GLY A 69 -8.34 -8.00 7.04
N GLN A 70 -8.77 -7.34 5.96
CA GLN A 70 -9.36 -8.05 4.81
C GLN A 70 -8.37 -9.02 4.17
N LEU A 71 -7.10 -8.64 4.09
CA LEU A 71 -6.10 -9.48 3.45
C LEU A 71 -5.63 -10.62 4.39
N VAL A 72 -5.39 -10.36 5.68
CA VAL A 72 -5.22 -11.42 6.69
C VAL A 72 -6.32 -12.48 6.58
N LEU A 73 -7.59 -12.06 6.58
CA LEU A 73 -8.74 -12.98 6.47
C LEU A 73 -8.73 -13.75 5.14
N ALA A 74 -8.49 -13.06 4.03
CA ALA A 74 -8.44 -13.66 2.70
C ALA A 74 -7.33 -14.72 2.54
N LEU A 75 -6.18 -14.48 3.17
CA LEU A 75 -5.04 -15.39 3.16
C LEU A 75 -5.25 -16.57 4.11
N GLN A 76 -5.84 -16.36 5.30
CA GLN A 76 -6.24 -17.46 6.18
C GLN A 76 -7.22 -18.43 5.51
N VAL A 77 -8.22 -17.92 4.78
CA VAL A 77 -9.17 -18.75 4.02
C VAL A 77 -8.46 -19.60 2.95
N ARG A 78 -7.28 -19.16 2.46
CA ARG A 78 -6.45 -19.92 1.52
C ARG A 78 -5.43 -20.86 2.18
N GLY A 79 -5.47 -20.99 3.51
CA GLY A 79 -4.58 -21.85 4.27
C GLY A 79 -3.17 -21.28 4.48
N TYR A 80 -2.98 -19.97 4.35
CA TYR A 80 -1.74 -19.33 4.78
C TYR A 80 -1.75 -19.14 6.30
N GLU A 81 -0.61 -19.36 6.93
CA GLU A 81 -0.34 -18.91 8.29
C GLU A 81 0.03 -17.42 8.21
N VAL A 82 -0.90 -16.56 8.61
CA VAL A 82 -0.76 -15.11 8.47
C VAL A 82 -1.29 -14.41 9.70
N GLU A 83 -0.62 -13.35 10.12
CA GLU A 83 -1.08 -12.40 11.13
C GLU A 83 -0.97 -10.97 10.63
N GLY A 84 -1.67 -10.05 11.31
CA GLY A 84 -1.65 -8.63 10.98
C GLY A 84 -1.24 -7.74 12.15
N VAL A 85 -0.50 -6.68 11.86
CA VAL A 85 -0.20 -5.61 12.82
C VAL A 85 -0.81 -4.32 12.32
N GLU A 86 -1.51 -3.61 13.19
CA GLU A 86 -2.12 -2.32 12.91
C GLU A 86 -1.80 -1.33 14.05
N TRP A 87 -1.49 -0.08 13.71
CA TRP A 87 -1.17 0.95 14.71
C TRP A 87 -2.45 1.42 15.40
N ALA A 88 -3.53 1.65 14.66
CA ALA A 88 -4.78 2.18 15.18
C ALA A 88 -5.52 1.16 16.07
N GLU A 89 -5.47 1.35 17.39
CA GLU A 89 -6.07 0.42 18.37
C GLU A 89 -7.57 0.23 18.17
N GLU A 90 -8.31 1.30 17.89
CA GLU A 90 -9.75 1.23 17.63
C GLU A 90 -10.10 0.38 16.41
N ILE A 91 -9.20 0.30 15.43
CA ILE A 91 -9.37 -0.51 14.22
C ILE A 91 -9.20 -1.99 14.56
N VAL A 92 -8.18 -2.33 15.36
CA VAL A 92 -8.01 -3.70 15.87
C VAL A 92 -9.23 -4.11 16.70
N ARG A 93 -9.71 -3.25 17.61
CA ARG A 93 -10.94 -3.52 18.39
C ARG A 93 -12.14 -3.78 17.49
N THR A 94 -12.35 -2.94 16.48
CA THR A 94 -13.44 -3.09 15.50
C THR A 94 -13.38 -4.42 14.77
N VAL A 95 -12.19 -4.81 14.30
CA VAL A 95 -12.03 -6.08 13.59
C VAL A 95 -12.19 -7.27 14.53
N LYS A 96 -11.68 -7.21 15.76
CA LYS A 96 -11.86 -8.26 16.77
C LYS A 96 -13.32 -8.46 17.17
N ASN A 97 -14.13 -7.39 17.19
CA ASN A 97 -15.58 -7.51 17.44
C ASN A 97 -16.30 -8.30 16.32
N LEU A 98 -15.79 -8.25 15.09
CA LEU A 98 -16.39 -8.93 13.93
C LEU A 98 -15.78 -10.32 13.69
N HIS A 99 -14.49 -10.47 13.96
CA HIS A 99 -13.72 -11.70 13.78
C HIS A 99 -12.81 -11.90 15.01
N PRO A 100 -13.34 -12.42 16.14
CA PRO A 100 -12.60 -12.55 17.39
C PRO A 100 -11.29 -13.34 17.25
N ASN A 101 -11.30 -14.34 16.36
CA ASN A 101 -10.19 -15.26 16.13
C ASN A 101 -9.23 -14.80 15.02
N LEU A 102 -9.48 -13.68 14.34
CA LEU A 102 -8.55 -13.18 13.32
C LEU A 102 -7.24 -12.76 14.01
N PRO A 103 -6.07 -13.29 13.61
CA PRO A 103 -4.80 -13.05 14.28
C PRO A 103 -4.25 -11.68 13.92
N ILE A 104 -4.87 -10.63 14.47
CA ILE A 104 -4.41 -9.26 14.35
C ILE A 104 -4.13 -8.69 15.73
N ARG A 105 -3.14 -7.79 15.81
CA ARG A 105 -2.75 -7.13 17.06
C ARG A 105 -2.36 -5.67 16.82
N VAL A 106 -2.41 -4.89 17.89
CA VAL A 106 -1.91 -3.52 17.89
C VAL A 106 -0.38 -3.54 17.91
N GLY A 107 0.27 -2.67 17.14
CA GLY A 107 1.72 -2.52 17.19
C GLY A 107 2.27 -1.49 16.19
N ASP A 108 3.52 -1.08 16.42
CA ASP A 108 4.28 -0.26 15.49
C ASP A 108 5.13 -1.16 14.59
N VAL A 109 4.87 -1.12 13.29
CA VAL A 109 5.58 -1.96 12.30
C VAL A 109 7.04 -1.52 12.07
N ARG A 110 7.45 -0.38 12.62
CA ARG A 110 8.86 0.05 12.67
C ARG A 110 9.63 -0.60 13.82
N LYS A 111 8.93 -1.25 14.77
CA LYS A 111 9.50 -1.96 15.91
C LYS A 111 8.53 -3.04 16.40
N LEU A 112 8.61 -4.20 15.78
CA LEU A 112 7.80 -5.38 16.07
C LEU A 112 8.36 -6.16 17.26
N ASP A 113 7.46 -6.56 18.15
CA ASP A 113 7.78 -7.42 19.30
C ASP A 113 7.84 -8.89 18.89
N VAL A 114 8.81 -9.23 18.03
CA VAL A 114 9.12 -10.60 17.59
C VAL A 114 10.63 -10.78 17.43
N PRO A 115 11.16 -12.02 17.54
CA PRO A 115 12.56 -12.30 17.26
C PRO A 115 12.97 -11.96 15.83
N ASP A 116 14.28 -11.82 15.62
CA ASP A 116 14.86 -11.74 14.29
C ASP A 116 14.55 -13.04 13.51
N ASN A 117 14.47 -12.97 12.19
CA ASN A 117 14.26 -14.13 11.31
C ASN A 117 13.00 -14.96 11.65
N TYR A 118 11.91 -14.29 12.02
CA TYR A 118 10.66 -14.95 12.42
C TYR A 118 9.75 -15.28 11.24
N TYR A 119 9.45 -14.30 10.38
CA TYR A 119 8.48 -14.46 9.30
C TYR A 119 9.13 -14.99 8.02
N ALA A 120 8.42 -15.86 7.30
CA ALA A 120 8.80 -16.27 5.95
C ALA A 120 8.42 -15.20 4.90
N GLY A 121 7.36 -14.44 5.15
CA GLY A 121 6.89 -13.37 4.27
C GLY A 121 6.41 -12.13 5.02
N TYR A 122 6.57 -10.97 4.39
CA TYR A 122 6.19 -9.67 4.93
C TYR A 122 5.45 -8.88 3.85
N ILE A 123 4.23 -8.47 4.14
CA ILE A 123 3.37 -7.69 3.26
C ILE A 123 3.18 -6.31 3.86
N SER A 124 3.39 -5.25 3.08
CA SER A 124 3.10 -3.88 3.50
C SER A 124 2.49 -3.09 2.35
N LEU A 125 1.22 -2.75 2.47
CA LEU A 125 0.46 -2.19 1.36
C LEU A 125 0.00 -0.75 1.65
N GLY A 126 0.79 0.22 1.20
CA GLY A 126 0.45 1.64 1.34
C GLY A 126 0.62 2.14 2.78
N VAL A 127 1.78 1.85 3.37
CA VAL A 127 2.11 2.15 4.77
C VAL A 127 3.37 2.99 4.87
N MET A 128 4.44 2.56 4.21
CA MET A 128 5.79 3.13 4.36
C MET A 128 5.90 4.56 3.81
N GLU A 129 5.02 4.95 2.89
CA GLU A 129 4.99 6.30 2.30
C GLU A 129 4.55 7.40 3.27
N HIS A 130 3.96 7.03 4.41
CA HIS A 130 3.38 7.95 5.39
C HIS A 130 4.37 8.44 6.45
N SER A 131 5.64 8.03 6.39
CA SER A 131 6.72 8.60 7.21
C SER A 131 7.45 9.71 6.46
N ARG A 132 7.64 10.84 7.15
CA ARG A 132 8.39 12.00 6.65
C ARG A 132 9.88 11.70 6.55
N GLU A 133 10.38 10.86 7.44
CA GLU A 133 11.78 10.43 7.51
C GLU A 133 12.14 9.48 6.36
N GLY A 134 11.14 8.80 5.80
CA GLY A 134 11.30 7.85 4.70
C GLY A 134 10.96 6.40 5.11
N PRO A 135 10.99 5.47 4.15
CA PRO A 135 10.58 4.08 4.39
C PRO A 135 11.64 3.23 5.11
N GLU A 136 12.85 3.76 5.35
CA GLU A 136 14.02 3.02 5.83
C GLU A 136 13.78 2.32 7.17
N ALA A 137 13.09 2.95 8.12
CA ALA A 137 12.80 2.34 9.41
C ALA A 137 11.87 1.12 9.28
N TYR A 138 10.88 1.19 8.37
CA TYR A 138 9.97 0.07 8.09
C TYR A 138 10.71 -1.07 7.38
N LEU A 139 11.54 -0.73 6.40
CA LEU A 139 12.30 -1.71 5.62
C LEU A 139 13.36 -2.42 6.47
N LYS A 140 14.08 -1.68 7.33
CA LYS A 140 15.04 -2.28 8.26
C LYS A 140 14.37 -3.23 9.23
N GLU A 141 13.21 -2.86 9.76
CA GLU A 141 12.46 -3.75 10.64
C GLU A 141 11.90 -4.96 9.90
N ALA A 142 11.39 -4.77 8.67
CA ALA A 142 10.99 -5.87 7.81
C ALA A 142 12.15 -6.84 7.52
N HIS A 143 13.36 -6.32 7.27
CA HIS A 143 14.55 -7.14 7.05
C HIS A 143 14.91 -7.92 8.32
N ARG A 144 14.89 -7.27 9.49
CA ARG A 144 15.21 -7.90 10.78
C ARG A 144 14.29 -9.10 11.06
N VAL A 145 12.99 -8.94 10.85
CA VAL A 145 11.99 -9.97 11.20
C VAL A 145 11.81 -11.03 10.10
N LEU A 146 12.23 -10.76 8.87
CA LEU A 146 12.20 -11.76 7.80
C LEU A 146 13.33 -12.77 7.97
N GLN A 147 13.01 -14.04 7.75
CA GLN A 147 14.01 -15.10 7.61
C GLN A 147 14.97 -14.78 6.44
N PRO A 148 16.21 -15.30 6.45
CA PRO A 148 17.08 -15.21 5.29
C PRO A 148 16.42 -15.83 4.07
N GLY A 149 16.32 -15.09 2.98
CA GLY A 149 15.59 -15.52 1.78
C GLY A 149 14.07 -15.35 1.85
N GLY A 150 13.53 -14.79 2.94
CA GLY A 150 12.12 -14.45 3.11
C GLY A 150 11.68 -13.35 2.14
N ILE A 151 10.37 -13.27 1.88
CA ILE A 151 9.83 -12.44 0.79
C ILE A 151 9.16 -11.19 1.35
N LEU A 152 9.60 -10.03 0.87
CA LEU A 152 8.95 -8.73 1.06
C LEU A 152 8.04 -8.41 -0.12
N LEU A 153 6.81 -7.98 0.16
CA LEU A 153 5.87 -7.40 -0.80
C LEU A 153 5.45 -6.02 -0.27
N ALA A 154 6.09 -4.96 -0.78
CA ALA A 154 5.89 -3.59 -0.33
C ALA A 154 5.33 -2.70 -1.44
N SER A 155 4.21 -2.02 -1.21
CA SER A 155 3.63 -1.11 -2.19
C SER A 155 3.62 0.33 -1.71
N VAL A 156 3.90 1.25 -2.64
CA VAL A 156 3.85 2.70 -2.41
C VAL A 156 3.20 3.42 -3.60
N PRO A 157 2.74 4.68 -3.42
CA PRO A 157 2.15 5.45 -4.50
C PRO A 157 3.18 5.75 -5.58
N HIS A 158 2.73 5.69 -6.84
CA HIS A 158 3.59 5.80 -8.01
C HIS A 158 3.65 7.23 -8.54
N PHE A 159 4.84 7.81 -8.64
CA PHE A 159 5.07 9.07 -9.36
C PHE A 159 5.20 8.84 -10.88
N HIS A 160 4.14 8.29 -11.47
CA HIS A 160 4.12 7.84 -12.87
C HIS A 160 4.27 8.98 -13.90
N ALA A 161 4.46 8.59 -15.17
CA ALA A 161 4.75 9.50 -16.27
C ALA A 161 3.79 10.69 -16.41
N LEU A 162 2.47 10.48 -16.27
CA LEU A 162 1.48 11.56 -16.31
C LEU A 162 1.66 12.58 -15.17
N ARG A 163 1.88 12.12 -13.93
CA ARG A 163 2.18 13.01 -12.81
C ARG A 163 3.48 13.78 -13.05
N ARG A 164 4.51 13.12 -13.56
CA ARG A 164 5.78 13.79 -13.91
C ARG A 164 5.63 14.84 -15.00
N LEU A 165 4.77 14.60 -15.99
CA LEU A 165 4.45 15.61 -17.00
C LEU A 165 3.75 16.81 -16.36
N LYS A 166 2.72 16.58 -15.53
CA LYS A 166 2.03 17.65 -14.78
C LYS A 166 3.00 18.42 -13.87
N ALA A 167 3.93 17.74 -13.21
CA ALA A 167 4.98 18.37 -12.41
C ALA A 167 5.83 19.33 -13.25
N ARG A 168 6.32 18.88 -14.42
CA ARG A 168 7.10 19.70 -15.35
C ARG A 168 6.32 20.91 -15.86
N LEU A 169 5.01 20.75 -16.05
CA LEU A 169 4.10 21.83 -16.45
C LEU A 169 3.69 22.74 -15.28
N GLY A 170 4.19 22.51 -14.06
CA GLY A 170 3.99 23.41 -12.91
C GLY A 170 2.72 23.17 -12.09
N PHE A 171 1.98 22.07 -12.32
CA PHE A 171 0.72 21.78 -11.61
C PHE A 171 0.89 21.38 -10.14
N TYR A 172 2.11 21.06 -9.68
CA TYR A 172 2.40 20.65 -8.31
C TYR A 172 3.34 21.66 -7.63
N ARG A 173 2.84 22.87 -7.45
CA ARG A 173 3.51 23.99 -6.77
C ARG A 173 2.60 24.64 -5.72
N ASP A 174 1.73 23.83 -5.11
CA ASP A 174 0.81 24.31 -4.09
C ASP A 174 1.57 24.94 -2.91
N ASN A 175 1.03 26.02 -2.34
CA ASN A 175 1.49 26.50 -1.04
C ASN A 175 1.12 25.46 0.03
N THR A 176 2.11 25.01 0.79
CA THR A 176 1.98 24.00 1.85
C THR A 176 2.08 24.59 3.25
N GLU A 177 2.14 25.92 3.37
CA GLU A 177 2.15 26.61 4.66
C GLU A 177 0.93 26.24 5.51
N GLY A 178 1.16 25.93 6.79
CA GLY A 178 0.13 25.49 7.72
C GLY A 178 -0.38 24.05 7.50
N LEU A 179 0.20 23.28 6.56
CA LEU A 179 -0.16 21.88 6.33
C LEU A 179 0.92 20.92 6.84
N GLU A 180 0.49 19.72 7.21
CA GLU A 180 1.40 18.66 7.63
C GLU A 180 1.70 17.68 6.50
N PHE A 181 2.87 17.04 6.57
CA PHE A 181 3.23 15.94 5.68
C PHE A 181 2.22 14.80 5.79
N TYR A 182 1.77 14.30 4.65
CA TYR A 182 0.82 13.19 4.57
C TYR A 182 1.44 11.94 3.96
N GLN A 183 2.01 12.04 2.76
CA GLN A 183 2.65 10.89 2.10
C GLN A 183 3.60 11.28 0.98
N TYR A 184 4.46 10.34 0.60
CA TYR A 184 5.23 10.35 -0.64
C TYR A 184 4.54 9.56 -1.76
N ALA A 185 4.85 9.92 -3.00
CA ALA A 185 4.78 9.03 -4.16
C ALA A 185 6.16 8.95 -4.80
N PHE A 186 6.61 7.73 -5.05
CA PHE A 186 7.98 7.40 -5.42
C PHE A 186 8.11 7.06 -6.90
N LEU A 187 9.33 7.20 -7.41
CA LEU A 187 9.72 6.48 -8.63
C LEU A 187 10.09 5.03 -8.27
N PRO A 188 9.81 4.06 -9.17
CA PRO A 188 10.18 2.67 -8.94
C PRO A 188 11.67 2.50 -8.65
N ASP A 189 12.54 3.10 -9.47
CA ASP A 189 14.00 2.97 -9.32
C ASP A 189 14.48 3.50 -7.96
N GLU A 190 14.01 4.69 -7.56
CA GLU A 190 14.36 5.28 -6.26
C GLU A 190 13.91 4.41 -5.08
N PHE A 191 12.68 3.88 -5.12
CA PHE A 191 12.19 3.02 -4.05
C PHE A 191 12.93 1.68 -4.03
N CYS A 192 13.28 1.12 -5.20
CA CYS A 192 14.11 -0.06 -5.30
C CYS A 192 15.50 0.16 -4.70
N ASP A 193 16.16 1.29 -4.99
CA ASP A 193 17.47 1.61 -4.40
C ASP A 193 17.41 1.64 -2.86
N ILE A 194 16.34 2.22 -2.29
CA ILE A 194 16.14 2.26 -0.83
C ILE A 194 15.89 0.85 -0.26
N VAL A 195 15.09 0.05 -0.95
CA VAL A 195 14.81 -1.35 -0.57
C VAL A 195 16.11 -2.17 -0.60
N GLU A 196 16.94 -2.03 -1.63
CA GLU A 196 18.23 -2.72 -1.74
C GLU A 196 19.22 -2.27 -0.67
N ALA A 197 19.30 -0.96 -0.41
CA ALA A 197 20.12 -0.42 0.67
C ALA A 197 19.69 -0.92 2.08
N CYS A 198 18.46 -1.40 2.23
CA CYS A 198 17.96 -2.02 3.45
C CYS A 198 18.15 -3.55 3.49
N GLY A 199 19.00 -4.11 2.63
CA GLY A 199 19.40 -5.53 2.67
C GLY A 199 18.52 -6.45 1.82
N PHE A 200 17.75 -5.92 0.89
CA PHE A 200 16.91 -6.75 0.01
C PHE A 200 17.50 -6.88 -1.39
N LYS A 201 17.09 -7.94 -2.09
CA LYS A 201 17.29 -8.10 -3.53
C LYS A 201 15.96 -7.97 -4.25
N ILE A 202 15.85 -7.06 -5.22
CA ILE A 202 14.62 -6.90 -6.01
C ILE A 202 14.39 -8.12 -6.90
N LEU A 203 13.14 -8.62 -6.91
CA LEU A 203 12.73 -9.77 -7.70
C LEU A 203 11.79 -9.37 -8.85
N GLU A 204 10.77 -8.55 -8.57
CA GLU A 204 9.79 -8.13 -9.56
C GLU A 204 9.04 -6.87 -9.10
N ILE A 205 8.54 -6.09 -10.06
CA ILE A 205 7.69 -4.92 -9.79
C ILE A 205 6.35 -5.13 -10.50
N PHE A 206 5.27 -4.93 -9.75
CA PHE A 206 3.89 -4.94 -10.25
C PHE A 206 3.31 -3.53 -10.13
N TYR A 207 2.38 -3.19 -11.00
CA TYR A 207 1.66 -1.92 -10.92
C TYR A 207 0.16 -2.21 -10.91
N TYR A 208 -0.59 -1.45 -10.12
CA TYR A 208 -2.03 -1.66 -9.94
C TYR A 208 -2.78 -0.34 -9.75
N ASP A 209 -4.11 -0.40 -9.75
CA ASP A 209 -5.01 0.76 -9.75
C ASP A 209 -4.76 1.80 -10.89
N PRO A 210 -4.60 1.40 -12.17
CA PRO A 210 -4.33 2.34 -13.27
C PRO A 210 -5.48 3.33 -13.51
N PHE A 211 -6.73 2.87 -13.33
CA PHE A 211 -7.89 3.76 -13.47
C PHE A 211 -7.87 4.89 -12.45
N LYS A 212 -7.54 4.59 -11.19
CA LYS A 212 -7.39 5.60 -10.14
C LYS A 212 -6.25 6.56 -10.47
N GLY A 213 -5.11 6.04 -10.92
CA GLY A 213 -3.94 6.85 -11.31
C GLY A 213 -4.26 7.88 -12.39
N ILE A 214 -5.07 7.52 -13.39
CA ILE A 214 -5.52 8.45 -14.44
C ILE A 214 -6.61 9.40 -13.91
N ARG A 215 -7.64 8.85 -13.27
CA ARG A 215 -8.81 9.61 -12.80
C ARG A 215 -8.40 10.72 -11.83
N ASP A 216 -7.49 10.44 -10.91
CA ASP A 216 -7.08 11.38 -9.87
C ASP A 216 -6.29 12.58 -10.45
N GLU A 217 -5.84 12.50 -11.72
CA GLU A 217 -5.13 13.58 -12.39
C GLU A 217 -5.99 14.42 -13.35
N ILE A 218 -7.25 14.04 -13.57
CA ILE A 218 -8.16 14.73 -14.49
C ILE A 218 -8.96 15.80 -13.74
N GLU A 219 -8.66 17.05 -14.06
CA GLU A 219 -9.27 18.23 -13.44
C GLU A 219 -10.39 18.85 -14.29
N ILE A 220 -10.52 18.43 -15.55
CA ILE A 220 -11.57 18.90 -16.47
C ILE A 220 -12.95 18.43 -15.96
N PRO A 221 -13.89 19.34 -15.62
CA PRO A 221 -15.14 18.99 -14.95
C PRO A 221 -15.99 17.95 -15.68
N LEU A 222 -16.13 18.07 -17.00
CA LEU A 222 -16.91 17.14 -17.82
C LEU A 222 -16.31 15.72 -17.82
N LEU A 223 -15.00 15.61 -18.01
CA LEU A 223 -14.29 14.33 -17.99
C LEU A 223 -14.29 13.74 -16.58
N ARG A 224 -14.12 14.56 -15.55
CA ARG A 224 -14.19 14.14 -14.15
C ARG A 224 -15.59 13.62 -13.79
N TRP A 225 -16.65 14.28 -14.24
CA TRP A 225 -18.02 13.79 -14.10
C TRP A 225 -18.21 12.44 -14.78
N LEU A 226 -17.75 12.30 -16.03
CA LEU A 226 -17.85 11.07 -16.81
C LEU A 226 -17.10 9.90 -16.14
N LEU A 227 -15.90 10.15 -15.61
CA LEU A 227 -15.09 9.16 -14.90
C LEU A 227 -15.63 8.80 -13.51
N ASN A 228 -16.50 9.63 -12.93
CA ASN A 228 -17.18 9.33 -11.68
C ASN A 228 -18.52 8.60 -11.89
N HIS A 229 -19.00 8.48 -13.13
CA HIS A 229 -20.22 7.77 -13.46
C HIS A 229 -20.03 6.24 -13.32
N ARG A 230 -20.83 5.57 -12.47
CA ARG A 230 -20.57 4.19 -12.00
C ARG A 230 -20.38 3.13 -13.09
N PHE A 231 -21.08 3.28 -14.22
CA PHE A 231 -21.06 2.32 -15.31
C PHE A 231 -19.85 2.54 -16.23
N ILE A 232 -19.54 3.80 -16.50
CA ILE A 232 -18.42 4.21 -17.35
C ILE A 232 -17.10 3.89 -16.64
N SER A 233 -17.00 4.22 -15.35
CA SER A 233 -15.82 3.95 -14.54
C SER A 233 -15.51 2.45 -14.42
N ARG A 234 -16.52 1.60 -14.25
CA ARG A 234 -16.34 0.13 -14.22
C ARG A 234 -15.86 -0.43 -15.56
N GLY A 235 -16.41 0.05 -16.67
CA GLY A 235 -15.99 -0.36 -18.02
C GLY A 235 -14.55 0.05 -18.31
N LEU A 236 -14.22 1.31 -18.03
CA LEU A 236 -12.87 1.85 -18.27
C LEU A 236 -11.82 1.19 -17.37
N ALA A 237 -12.14 0.92 -16.11
CA ALA A 237 -11.23 0.23 -15.20
C ALA A 237 -10.90 -1.20 -15.69
N LYS A 238 -11.92 -1.94 -16.16
CA LYS A 238 -11.68 -3.27 -16.77
C LYS A 238 -10.82 -3.17 -18.03
N LEU A 239 -11.09 -2.19 -18.89
CA LEU A 239 -10.33 -1.97 -20.13
C LEU A 239 -8.86 -1.62 -19.84
N LEU A 240 -8.60 -0.73 -18.89
CA LEU A 240 -7.23 -0.35 -18.53
C LEU A 240 -6.44 -1.51 -17.91
N ASN A 241 -7.09 -2.42 -17.19
CA ASN A 241 -6.43 -3.60 -16.62
C ASN A 241 -6.03 -4.64 -17.68
N ILE A 242 -6.61 -4.61 -18.88
CA ILE A 242 -6.26 -5.53 -19.98
C ILE A 242 -5.32 -4.91 -21.03
N LEU A 243 -5.19 -3.58 -21.05
CA LEU A 243 -4.35 -2.89 -22.03
C LEU A 243 -2.85 -3.05 -21.67
N PRO A 244 -2.02 -3.52 -22.61
CA PRO A 244 -0.57 -3.51 -22.44
C PRO A 244 -0.10 -2.08 -22.11
N TYR A 245 0.83 -1.95 -21.17
CA TYR A 245 1.42 -0.67 -20.73
C TYR A 245 0.53 0.26 -19.90
N ALA A 246 -0.79 0.09 -19.86
CA ALA A 246 -1.68 0.90 -19.01
C ALA A 246 -1.32 0.78 -17.51
N ASN A 247 -0.80 -0.39 -17.10
CA ASN A 247 -0.28 -0.62 -15.76
C ASN A 247 0.83 0.36 -15.36
N ARG A 248 1.60 0.93 -16.30
CA ARG A 248 2.61 1.96 -15.99
C ARG A 248 2.01 3.29 -15.52
N PHE A 249 0.69 3.46 -15.62
CA PHE A 249 -0.07 4.56 -15.01
C PHE A 249 -0.80 4.13 -13.73
N GLY A 250 -0.44 2.97 -13.16
CA GLY A 250 -0.90 2.53 -11.85
C GLY A 250 -0.77 3.63 -10.81
N HIS A 251 -1.81 3.82 -10.00
CA HIS A 251 -1.75 4.74 -8.85
C HIS A 251 -0.66 4.32 -7.86
N MET A 252 -0.45 3.01 -7.76
CA MET A 252 0.51 2.36 -6.88
C MET A 252 1.40 1.41 -7.69
N PHE A 253 2.56 1.10 -7.14
CA PHE A 253 3.36 -0.05 -7.55
C PHE A 253 3.74 -0.89 -6.33
N LEU A 254 3.91 -2.18 -6.54
CA LEU A 254 4.28 -3.19 -5.56
C LEU A 254 5.65 -3.73 -5.95
N VAL A 255 6.62 -3.59 -5.05
CA VAL A 255 7.93 -4.25 -5.15
C VAL A 255 7.85 -5.59 -4.45
N VAL A 256 8.31 -6.62 -5.14
CA VAL A 256 8.63 -7.92 -4.55
C VAL A 256 10.15 -8.00 -4.42
N ALA A 257 10.62 -8.29 -3.20
CA ALA A 257 12.03 -8.42 -2.91
C ALA A 257 12.29 -9.60 -1.97
N GLN A 258 13.52 -10.06 -1.95
CA GLN A 258 13.98 -11.14 -1.07
C GLN A 258 14.97 -10.60 -0.05
N ALA A 259 14.80 -10.94 1.23
CA ALA A 259 15.76 -10.60 2.27
C ALA A 259 17.09 -11.29 1.98
N SER A 260 18.18 -10.53 2.04
CA SER A 260 19.53 -11.08 1.90
C SER A 260 19.90 -11.94 3.10
N LYS A 261 21.03 -12.65 2.99
CA LYS A 261 21.60 -13.39 4.12
C LYS A 261 22.30 -12.45 5.11
#